data_AF-A0A1V5G9Y4-F1
#
_entry.id   AF-A0A1V5G9Y4-F1
#
_cell.length_a   1.000
_cell.length_b   1.000
_cell.length_c   1.000
_cell.angle_alpha   90.00
_cell.angle_beta   90.00
_cell.angle_gamma   90.00
#
_symmetry.space_group_name_H-M   'P 1'
#
loop_
_entity.id
_entity.type
_entity.pdbx_description
1 polymer ?
#
loop_
_entity_poly.entity_id
_entity_poly.type
_entity_poly.pdbx_seq_one_letter_code
_entity_poly.pdbx_strand_id
1 'polypeptide(L)'
;MLENYLPQPAVFIRREAFERIGPLDESLVYSMDYDYWLRLAREGPLGLIEEELACFRVHARSKTGSTIEPAFREAHRVASRHARAWGMPWASWINFWLYYVRTSLIYMALNRGLGAR
;
A
#
# COMPACT_ATOMS: atom_id res chain seq x y z
N MET A 1 -4.20 3.90 -2.31
CA MET A 1 -2.98 3.98 -3.13
C MET A 1 -3.35 3.51 -4.54
N LEU A 2 -3.19 4.33 -5.58
CA LEU A 2 -3.65 4.03 -6.95
C LEU A 2 -2.92 2.85 -7.62
N GLU A 3 -1.85 2.35 -7.00
CA GLU A 3 -1.01 1.25 -7.48
C GLU A 3 -0.88 0.15 -6.42
N ASN A 4 -1.99 -0.16 -5.72
CA ASN A 4 -2.00 -1.32 -4.84
C ASN A 4 -2.12 -2.60 -5.69
N TYR A 5 -1.00 -3.32 -5.85
CA TYR A 5 -0.95 -4.59 -6.55
C TYR A 5 -1.74 -5.72 -5.85
N LEU A 6 -2.10 -5.51 -4.58
CA LEU A 6 -2.93 -6.41 -3.77
C LEU A 6 -4.18 -5.66 -3.27
N PRO A 7 -5.18 -5.44 -4.13
CA PRO A 7 -6.39 -4.74 -3.73
C PRO A 7 -7.12 -5.56 -2.66
N GLN A 8 -7.40 -4.94 -1.50
CA GLN A 8 -8.08 -5.57 -0.37
C GLN A 8 -9.31 -6.44 -0.74
N PRO A 9 -10.22 -6.05 -1.66
CA PRO A 9 -11.38 -6.88 -1.98
C PRO A 9 -11.05 -8.20 -2.70
N ALA A 10 -9.84 -8.38 -3.22
CA ALA A 10 -9.40 -9.60 -3.89
C ALA A 10 -8.44 -10.46 -3.04
N VAL A 11 -8.22 -10.12 -1.76
CA VAL A 11 -7.29 -10.85 -0.89
C VAL A 11 -8.04 -11.74 0.09
N PHE A 12 -7.68 -13.01 0.12
CA PHE A 12 -8.22 -14.01 1.04
C PHE A 12 -7.12 -14.45 2.01
N ILE A 13 -7.47 -14.56 3.29
CA ILE A 13 -6.53 -14.89 4.36
C ILE A 13 -7.04 -16.15 5.06
N ARG A 14 -6.17 -17.14 5.28
CA ARG A 14 -6.49 -18.30 6.11
C ARG A 14 -6.72 -17.86 7.55
N ARG A 15 -7.73 -18.42 8.21
CA ARG A 15 -8.07 -18.09 9.61
C ARG A 15 -6.87 -18.21 10.55
N GLU A 16 -6.11 -19.29 10.44
CA GLU A 16 -4.92 -19.51 11.26
C GLU A 16 -3.85 -18.44 11.07
N ALA A 17 -3.66 -17.94 9.84
CA ALA A 17 -2.70 -16.87 9.58
C ALA A 17 -3.19 -15.55 10.17
N PHE A 18 -4.49 -15.26 10.08
CA PHE A 18 -5.12 -14.11 10.74
C PHE A 18 -4.93 -14.14 12.26
N GLU A 19 -5.18 -15.28 12.90
CA GLU A 19 -5.02 -15.45 14.34
C GLU A 19 -3.56 -15.27 14.80
N ARG A 20 -2.58 -15.66 13.98
CA ARG A 20 -1.15 -15.49 14.30
C ARG A 20 -0.68 -14.04 14.21
N ILE A 21 -1.05 -13.31 13.15
CA ILE A 21 -0.55 -11.93 12.93
C ILE A 21 -1.36 -10.87 13.69
N GLY A 22 -2.54 -11.24 14.20
CA GLY A 22 -3.41 -10.37 14.97
C GLY A 22 -4.14 -9.32 14.13
N PRO A 23 -4.87 -8.41 14.78
CA PRO A 23 -5.76 -7.45 14.09
C PRO A 23 -5.00 -6.38 13.28
N LEU A 24 -5.76 -5.57 12.54
CA LEU A 24 -5.26 -4.39 11.85
C LEU A 24 -4.72 -3.36 12.86
N ASP A 25 -3.72 -2.58 12.44
CA ASP A 25 -3.22 -1.44 13.20
C ASP A 25 -4.17 -0.25 13.00
N GLU A 26 -5.12 -0.08 13.91
CA GLU A 26 -6.16 0.96 13.85
C GLU A 26 -5.61 2.39 13.97
N SER A 27 -4.32 2.55 14.26
CA SER A 27 -3.66 3.86 14.23
C SER A 27 -3.37 4.36 12.81
N LEU A 28 -3.48 3.48 11.80
CA LEU A 28 -3.28 3.78 10.38
C LEU A 28 -4.60 4.18 9.72
N VAL A 29 -4.56 5.20 8.85
CA VAL A 29 -5.76 5.76 8.21
C VAL A 29 -5.90 5.34 6.75
N TYR A 30 -4.79 5.15 6.06
CA TYR A 30 -4.67 4.95 4.61
C TYR A 30 -3.94 3.67 4.22
N SER A 31 -3.09 3.13 5.10
CA SER A 31 -2.15 2.03 4.81
C SER A 31 -2.35 0.80 5.71
N MET A 32 -3.56 0.62 6.25
CA MET A 32 -3.92 -0.52 7.11
C MET A 32 -3.69 -1.85 6.41
N ASP A 33 -4.19 -1.99 5.18
CA ASP A 33 -4.04 -3.16 4.33
C ASP A 33 -2.57 -3.39 3.97
N TYR A 34 -1.84 -2.33 3.60
CA TYR A 34 -0.42 -2.41 3.28
C TYR A 34 0.42 -2.94 4.46
N ASP A 35 0.21 -2.42 5.67
CA ASP A 35 0.84 -2.94 6.89
C ASP A 35 0.50 -4.42 7.10
N TYR A 36 -0.77 -4.77 6.90
CA TYR A 36 -1.26 -6.11 7.11
C TYR A 36 -0.62 -7.12 6.14
N TRP A 37 -0.46 -6.75 4.86
CA TRP A 37 0.21 -7.58 3.86
C TRP A 37 1.68 -7.81 4.18
N LEU A 38 2.39 -6.80 4.66
CA LEU A 38 3.78 -6.94 5.09
C LEU A 38 3.92 -7.87 6.30
N ARG A 39 2.98 -7.81 7.25
CA ARG A 39 2.95 -8.78 8.36
C ARG A 39 2.65 -10.19 7.86
N LEU A 40 1.62 -10.36 7.02
CA LEU A 40 1.21 -11.64 6.48
C LEU A 40 2.32 -12.31 5.65
N ALA A 41 3.09 -11.54 4.87
CA ALA A 41 4.21 -12.04 4.08
C ALA A 41 5.32 -12.70 4.92
N ARG A 42 5.35 -12.47 6.24
CA ARG A 42 6.29 -13.15 7.16
C ARG A 42 5.83 -14.54 7.59
N GLU A 43 4.54 -14.86 7.43
CA GLU A 43 3.96 -16.11 7.93
C GLU A 43 4.12 -17.29 6.97
N GLY A 44 4.39 -17.03 5.70
CA GLY A 44 4.53 -18.09 4.71
C GLY A 44 4.30 -17.63 3.27
N PRO A 45 4.24 -18.58 2.33
CA PRO A 45 4.09 -18.28 0.91
C PRO A 45 2.70 -17.69 0.62
N LEU A 46 2.67 -16.75 -0.33
CA LEU A 46 1.46 -16.20 -0.90
C LEU A 46 1.07 -16.99 -2.15
N GLY A 47 -0.21 -17.29 -2.30
CA GLY A 47 -0.77 -17.88 -3.52
C GLY A 47 -1.36 -16.80 -4.42
N LEU A 48 -1.21 -16.97 -5.73
CA LEU A 48 -1.86 -16.13 -6.74
C LEU A 48 -3.05 -16.89 -7.32
N ILE A 49 -4.17 -16.19 -7.46
CA ILE A 49 -5.32 -16.66 -8.23
C ILE A 49 -5.32 -15.83 -9.52
N GLU A 50 -5.10 -16.46 -10.67
CA GLU A 50 -5.01 -15.80 -11.97
C GLU A 50 -6.41 -15.53 -12.57
N GLU A 51 -7.29 -14.93 -11.76
CA GLU A 51 -8.68 -14.61 -12.13
C GLU A 51 -9.06 -13.20 -11.66
N GLU A 52 -10.02 -12.58 -12.35
CA GLU A 52 -10.60 -11.30 -11.93
C GLU A 52 -11.61 -11.51 -10.79
N LEU A 53 -11.17 -11.31 -9.55
CA LEU A 53 -12.01 -11.56 -8.36
C LEU A 53 -12.78 -10.33 -7.88
N ALA A 54 -12.36 -9.12 -8.22
CA ALA A 54 -12.98 -7.89 -7.74
C ALA A 54 -12.77 -6.70 -8.68
N CYS A 55 -13.69 -5.74 -8.63
CA CYS A 55 -13.59 -4.44 -9.29
C CYS A 55 -13.62 -3.31 -8.27
N PHE A 56 -12.73 -2.34 -8.40
CA PHE A 56 -12.68 -1.17 -7.52
C PHE A 56 -13.16 0.09 -8.25
N ARG A 57 -14.05 0.85 -7.61
CA ARG A 57 -14.55 2.13 -8.16
C ARG A 57 -13.71 3.28 -7.65
N VAL A 58 -13.02 3.98 -8.55
CA VAL A 58 -12.34 5.24 -8.26
C VAL A 58 -13.32 6.40 -8.42
N HIS A 59 -13.41 7.28 -7.41
CA HIS A 59 -14.20 8.51 -7.48
C HIS A 59 -13.57 9.62 -6.62
N ALA A 60 -13.86 10.88 -6.95
CA ALA A 60 -13.24 12.06 -6.32
C ALA A 60 -13.47 12.18 -4.80
N ARG A 61 -14.57 11.62 -4.30
CA ARG A 61 -14.90 11.61 -2.86
C ARG A 61 -14.30 10.42 -2.09
N SER A 62 -13.52 9.55 -2.76
CA SER A 62 -12.85 8.45 -2.06
C SER A 62 -11.78 8.99 -1.12
N LYS A 63 -11.47 8.26 -0.03
CA LYS A 63 -10.43 8.64 0.94
C LYS A 63 -9.09 9.01 0.29
N THR A 64 -8.73 8.36 -0.82
CA THR A 64 -7.48 8.63 -1.55
C THR A 64 -7.66 9.72 -2.63
N GLY A 65 -8.89 9.95 -3.11
CA GLY A 65 -9.19 10.93 -4.15
C GLY A 65 -9.13 12.39 -3.70
N SER A 66 -9.22 12.67 -2.39
CA SER A 66 -9.20 14.03 -1.83
C SER A 66 -7.89 14.43 -1.15
N THR A 67 -7.04 13.48 -0.72
CA THR A 67 -5.79 13.77 0.00
C THR A 67 -4.73 12.70 -0.26
N ILE A 68 -3.95 12.91 -1.32
CA ILE A 68 -2.89 12.01 -1.78
C ILE A 68 -1.68 12.05 -0.83
N GLU A 69 -1.21 13.25 -0.48
CA GLU A 69 0.03 13.46 0.30
C GLU A 69 0.04 12.74 1.68
N PRO A 70 -1.02 12.81 2.52
CA PRO A 70 -1.03 12.08 3.79
C PRO A 70 -0.96 10.55 3.60
N ALA A 71 -1.63 10.02 2.58
CA ALA A 71 -1.59 8.60 2.27
C ALA A 71 -0.19 8.13 1.87
N PHE A 72 0.55 8.94 1.09
CA PHE A 72 1.94 8.65 0.74
C PHE A 72 2.86 8.66 1.95
N ARG A 73 2.72 9.67 2.81
CA ARG A 73 3.53 9.79 4.02
C ARG A 73 3.33 8.61 4.96
N GLU A 74 2.08 8.19 5.15
CA GLU A 74 1.77 7.03 5.99
C GLU A 74 2.31 5.73 5.39
N ALA A 75 2.13 5.52 4.08
CA ALA A 75 2.68 4.36 3.39
C ALA A 75 4.20 4.28 3.52
N HIS A 76 4.90 5.40 3.34
CA HIS A 76 6.35 5.45 3.55
C HIS A 76 6.72 5.09 4.99
N ARG A 77 6.02 5.64 5.98
CA ARG A 77 6.27 5.33 7.40
C ARG A 77 6.13 3.83 7.68
N VAL A 78 5.09 3.19 7.14
CA VAL A 78 4.87 1.74 7.27
C VAL A 78 6.00 0.96 6.61
N ALA A 79 6.38 1.31 5.37
CA ALA A 79 7.49 0.67 4.66
C ALA A 79 8.81 0.77 5.44
N SER A 80 9.14 1.95 5.97
CA SER A 80 10.35 2.16 6.77
C SER A 80 10.33 1.35 8.08
N ARG A 81 9.15 1.23 8.73
CA ARG A 81 8.96 0.43 9.95
C ARG A 81 9.33 -1.03 9.69
N HIS A 82 8.77 -1.63 8.63
CA HIS A 82 8.98 -3.03 8.30
C HIS A 82 10.39 -3.32 7.79
N ALA A 83 10.94 -2.48 6.92
CA ALA A 83 12.30 -2.68 6.39
C ALA A 83 13.37 -2.67 7.49
N ARG A 84 13.21 -1.81 8.51
CA ARG A 84 14.05 -1.86 9.72
C ARG A 84 13.87 -3.16 10.48
N ALA A 85 12.63 -3.60 10.70
CA ALA A 85 12.32 -4.84 11.41
C ALA A 85 12.80 -6.11 10.67
N TRP A 86 13.05 -6.03 9.37
CA TRP A 86 13.59 -7.13 8.55
C TRP A 86 15.11 -7.11 8.43
N GLY A 87 15.80 -6.17 9.09
CA GLY A 87 17.26 -6.05 8.99
C GLY A 87 17.75 -5.57 7.62
N MET A 88 16.86 -5.00 6.80
CA MET A 88 17.16 -4.49 5.46
C MET A 88 16.91 -2.97 5.37
N PRO A 89 17.55 -2.14 6.22
CA PRO A 89 17.30 -0.70 6.23
C PRO A 89 17.68 -0.05 4.89
N TRP A 90 18.70 -0.54 4.20
CA TRP A 90 19.12 -0.07 2.88
C TRP A 90 18.10 -0.40 1.78
N ALA A 91 17.37 -1.52 1.89
CA ALA A 91 16.31 -1.89 0.96
C ALA A 91 15.11 -0.93 1.05
N SER A 92 14.82 -0.37 2.24
CA SER A 92 13.86 0.74 2.36
C SER A 92 14.34 2.00 1.65
N TRP A 93 15.62 2.33 1.67
CA TRP A 93 16.12 3.53 0.98
C TRP A 93 16.00 3.42 -0.54
N ILE A 94 16.32 2.26 -1.13
CA ILE A 94 16.21 2.03 -2.57
C ILE A 94 14.76 1.94 -3.01
N ASN A 95 13.92 1.15 -2.32
CA ASN A 95 12.49 1.07 -2.62
C ASN A 95 11.80 2.43 -2.41
N PHE A 96 12.11 3.13 -1.32
CA PHE A 96 11.59 4.46 -1.08
C PHE A 96 12.01 5.42 -2.19
N TRP A 97 13.28 5.45 -2.58
CA TRP A 97 13.74 6.39 -3.60
C TRP A 97 13.13 6.08 -4.98
N LEU A 98 13.07 4.81 -5.38
CA LEU A 98 12.44 4.41 -6.65
C LEU A 98 10.93 4.67 -6.67
N TYR A 99 10.22 4.32 -5.60
CA TYR A 99 8.77 4.51 -5.51
C TYR A 99 8.42 5.98 -5.32
N TYR A 100 9.13 6.71 -4.47
CA TYR A 100 8.94 8.13 -4.23
C TYR A 100 9.23 8.97 -5.49
N VAL A 101 10.35 8.73 -6.19
CA VAL A 101 10.68 9.48 -7.41
C VAL A 101 9.68 9.17 -8.53
N ARG A 102 9.42 7.89 -8.79
CA ARG A 102 8.45 7.47 -9.82
C ARG A 102 7.07 8.04 -9.54
N THR A 103 6.57 7.88 -8.32
CA THR A 103 5.24 8.32 -7.97
C THR A 103 5.14 9.85 -7.91
N SER A 104 6.16 10.56 -7.43
CA SER A 104 6.21 12.03 -7.48
C SER A 104 6.22 12.55 -8.92
N LEU A 105 6.92 11.89 -9.84
CA LEU A 105 6.91 12.22 -11.27
C LEU A 105 5.53 12.01 -11.89
N ILE A 106 4.88 10.88 -11.60
CA ILE A 106 3.51 10.58 -12.05
C ILE A 106 2.53 11.64 -11.51
N TYR A 107 2.61 12.00 -10.23
CA TYR A 107 1.73 13.02 -9.66
C TYR A 107 2.02 14.43 -10.18
N MET A 108 3.27 14.81 -10.40
CA MET A 108 3.61 16.08 -11.05
C MET A 108 3.08 16.13 -12.49
N ALA A 109 3.12 15.03 -13.23
CA ALA A 109 2.57 14.94 -14.57
C ALA A 109 1.02 15.02 -14.56
N LEU A 110 0.35 14.31 -13.64
CA LEU A 110 -1.10 14.35 -13.48
C LEU A 110 -1.61 15.74 -13.05
N ASN A 111 -0.91 16.42 -12.12
CA ASN A 111 -1.28 17.78 -11.69
C ASN A 111 -0.98 18.85 -12.75
N ARG A 112 0.02 18.67 -13.61
CA ARG A 112 0.25 19.57 -14.76
C ARG A 112 -0.83 19.44 -15.85
N GLY A 113 -1.50 18.29 -15.95
CA GLY A 113 -2.60 18.08 -16.91
C GLY A 113 -3.97 18.61 -16.45
N LEU A 114 -4.15 18.84 -15.15
CA LEU A 114 -5.41 19.31 -14.55
C LEU A 114 -5.42 20.81 -14.20
N GLY A 115 -4.30 21.51 -14.38
CA GLY A 115 -4.16 22.95 -14.16
C GLY A 115 -4.36 23.82 -15.42
N ALA A 116 -4.77 23.22 -16.54
CA ALA A 116 -5.08 23.94 -17.78
C ALA A 116 -6.55 23.70 -18.16
N ARG A 117 -7.46 24.31 -17.39
CA ARG A 117 -8.84 24.67 -17.78
C ARG A 117 -9.43 25.61 -16.75
#